data_AF-A0A3A5A3B1-F1
#
_entry.id   AF-A0A3A5A3B1-F1
#
_cell.length_a   1.000
_cell.length_b   1.000
_cell.length_c   1.000
_cell.angle_alpha   90.00
_cell.angle_beta   90.00
_cell.angle_gamma   90.00
#
_symmetry.space_group_name_H-M   'P 1'
#
loop_
_entity.id
_entity.type
_entity.pdbx_description
1 polymer ?
#
loop_
_entity_poly.entity_id
_entity_poly.type
_entity_poly.pdbx_seq_one_letter_code
_entity_poly.pdbx_strand_id
1 'polypeptide(L)' 'MKKHGFNLAASCAGKASFTKWIKYQGKRAYITVNDQTGESFPITLEDPVRVAIHDLRSGEEVEPHREINSLGSYLQSLQE' A
#
# COMPACT_ATOMS: atom_id res chain seq x y z
N MET A 1 12.37 -0.19 1.45
CA MET A 1 11.07 0.49 1.22
C MET A 1 11.19 1.92 0.67
N LYS A 2 11.85 2.87 1.34
CA LYS A 2 12.03 4.26 0.81
C LYS A 2 12.61 4.33 -0.60
N LYS A 3 13.63 3.51 -0.91
CA LYS A 3 14.23 3.38 -2.26
C LYS A 3 13.25 2.91 -3.35
N HIS A 4 12.12 2.33 -2.96
CA HIS A 4 11.04 1.90 -3.86
C HIS A 4 9.89 2.90 -3.90
N GLY A 5 10.08 4.12 -3.37
CA GLY A 5 9.11 5.21 -3.41
C GLY A 5 7.99 5.12 -2.37
N PHE A 6 8.20 4.37 -1.28
CA PHE A 6 7.29 4.36 -0.15
C PHE A 6 7.65 5.42 0.90
N ASN A 7 6.62 6.06 1.45
CA ASN A 7 6.71 6.88 2.65
C ASN A 7 6.15 6.12 3.85
N LEU A 8 6.56 6.48 5.06
CA LEU A 8 5.92 5.99 6.27
C LEU A 8 4.81 6.97 6.67
N ALA A 9 3.60 6.47 6.88
CA ALA A 9 2.49 7.25 7.42
C ALA A 9 1.98 6.58 8.69
N ALA A 10 1.66 7.40 9.70
CA ALA A 10 1.03 6.95 10.94
C ALA A 10 -0.34 7.61 11.07
N SER A 11 -1.35 6.80 11.40
CA SER A 11 -2.69 7.27 11.74
C SER A 11 -2.74 7.73 13.20
N CYS A 12 -3.71 8.59 13.53
CA CYS A 12 -3.95 9.04 14.90
C CYS A 12 -4.30 7.89 15.87
N ALA A 13 -4.72 6.74 15.35
CA ALA A 13 -5.00 5.52 16.13
C ALA A 13 -3.74 4.69 16.42
N GLY A 14 -2.54 5.20 16.10
CA GLY A 14 -1.26 4.52 16.34
C GLY A 14 -0.92 3.43 15.33
N LYS A 15 -1.78 3.18 14.33
CA LYS A 15 -1.46 2.27 13.22
C LYS A 15 -0.64 3.00 12.17
N ALA A 16 0.48 2.40 11.79
CA ALA A 16 1.34 2.95 10.75
C ALA A 16 1.43 1.97 9.57
N SER A 17 1.60 2.53 8.37
CA SER A 17 1.64 1.81 7.11
C SER A 17 2.66 2.45 6.17
N PHE A 18 3.20 1.67 5.25
CA PHE A 18 3.87 2.27 4.11
C PHE A 18 2.86 2.82 3.12
N THR A 19 3.12 3.99 2.55
CA THR A 19 2.27 4.63 1.55
C THR A 19 3.01 4.89 0.26
N LYS A 20 2.34 4.70 -0.88
CA LYS A 20 2.89 5.01 -2.21
C LYS A 20 1.78 5.53 -3.12
N TRP A 21 2.11 6.56 -3.89
CA TRP A 21 1.20 7.16 -4.84
C TRP A 21 1.10 6.28 -6.08
N ILE A 22 -0.12 6.10 -6.59
CA ILE A 22 -0.40 5.29 -7.77
C ILE A 22 -1.44 5.99 -8.66
N LYS A 23 -1.57 5.51 -9.89
CA LYS A 23 -2.74 5.79 -10.72
C LYS A 23 -3.62 4.56 -10.69
N TYR A 24 -4.88 4.72 -10.27
CA TYR A 24 -5.83 3.62 -10.23
C TYR A 24 -7.08 4.01 -11.02
N GLN A 25 -7.45 3.20 -12.01
CA GLN A 25 -8.60 3.45 -12.89
C GLN A 25 -8.65 4.87 -13.47
N GLY A 26 -7.50 5.39 -13.92
CA GLY A 26 -7.41 6.74 -14.49
C GLY A 26 -7.31 7.88 -13.47
N LYS A 27 -7.51 7.62 -12.18
CA LYS A 27 -7.52 8.63 -11.10
C LYS A 27 -6.26 8.55 -10.23
N ARG A 28 -5.96 9.64 -9.51
CA ARG A 28 -4.87 9.69 -8.53
C ARG A 28 -5.32 9.00 -7.25
N ALA A 29 -4.55 8.04 -6.79
CA ALA A 29 -4.80 7.29 -5.57
C ALA A 29 -3.49 7.08 -4.81
N TYR A 30 -3.56 6.54 -3.61
CA TYR A 30 -2.40 5.98 -2.92
C TYR A 30 -2.74 4.62 -2.33
N ILE A 31 -1.72 3.79 -2.16
CA ILE A 31 -1.84 2.52 -1.46
C ILE A 31 -1.31 2.65 -0.04
N THR A 32 -1.90 1.92 0.90
CA THR A 32 -1.30 1.59 2.19
C THR A 32 -0.85 0.14 2.17
N VAL A 33 0.35 -0.13 2.67
CA VAL A 33 0.95 -1.47 2.72
C VAL A 33 1.39 -1.78 4.14
N ASN A 34 0.91 -2.92 4.63
CA ASN A 34 1.35 -3.57 5.86
C ASN A 34 1.79 -5.01 5.54
N ASP A 35 2.39 -5.68 6.51
CA ASP A 35 2.60 -7.13 6.40
C ASP A 35 1.26 -7.87 6.34
N GLN A 36 1.29 -9.18 6.12
CA GLN A 36 0.08 -10.01 6.05
C GLN A 36 -0.82 -9.91 7.30
N THR A 37 -0.25 -9.60 8.48
CA THR A 37 -1.03 -9.45 9.72
C THR A 37 -1.80 -8.12 9.75
N GLY A 38 -1.31 -7.10 9.04
CA GLY A 38 -1.85 -5.74 9.08
C GLY A 38 -1.41 -4.94 10.31
N GLU A 39 -0.52 -5.49 11.14
CA GLU A 39 -0.05 -4.85 12.37
C GLU A 39 1.39 -4.33 12.26
N SER A 40 2.16 -4.84 11.30
CA SER A 40 3.55 -4.50 11.10
C SER A 40 3.83 -4.07 9.66
N PHE A 41 5.10 -4.03 9.30
CA PHE A 41 5.58 -3.63 7.99
C PHE A 41 6.27 -4.81 7.30
N PRO A 42 6.15 -4.94 5.97
CA PRO A 42 7.03 -5.82 5.22
C PRO A 42 8.46 -5.31 5.30
N ILE A 43 9.40 -6.24 5.35
CA ILE A 43 10.84 -6.01 5.39
C ILE A 43 11.38 -5.94 3.96
N THR A 44 10.90 -6.82 3.09
CA THR A 44 11.36 -6.97 1.70
C THR A 44 10.22 -6.80 0.69
N LEU A 45 10.57 -6.77 -0.61
CA LEU A 45 9.56 -6.77 -1.67
C LEU A 45 8.96 -8.16 -1.91
N GLU A 46 9.59 -9.23 -1.42
CA GLU A 46 9.09 -10.60 -1.60
C GLU A 46 8.12 -11.01 -0.50
N ASP A 47 7.95 -10.18 0.53
CA ASP A 47 7.09 -10.51 1.66
C ASP A 47 5.60 -10.45 1.23
N PRO A 48 4.76 -11.34 1.79
CA PRO A 48 3.32 -11.23 1.66
C PRO A 48 2.83 -9.99 2.42
N VAL A 49 1.89 -9.28 1.82
CA VAL A 49 1.43 -7.98 2.29
C VAL A 49 -0.08 -7.86 2.22
N ARG A 50 -0.61 -7.00 3.08
CA ARG A 50 -1.96 -6.47 2.96
C ARG A 50 -1.90 -5.09 2.32
N VAL A 51 -2.62 -4.92 1.23
CA VAL A 51 -2.66 -3.66 0.46
C VAL A 51 -4.09 -3.12 0.45
N ALA A 52 -4.27 -1.84 0.78
CA ALA A 52 -5.52 -1.12 0.56
C ALA A 52 -5.27 0.07 -0.36
N ILE A 53 -6.25 0.38 -1.23
CA ILE A 53 -6.18 1.51 -2.16
C ILE A 53 -7.12 2.59 -1.64
N HIS A 54 -6.64 3.83 -1.62
CA HIS A 54 -7.36 4.99 -1.11
C HIS A 54 -7.43 6.07 -2.18
N ASP A 55 -8.58 6.73 -2.27
CA ASP A 55 -8.72 7.94 -3.08
C ASP A 55 -7.86 9.05 -2.47
N LEU A 56 -7.08 9.73 -3.31
CA LEU A 56 -6.14 10.73 -2.82
C LEU A 56 -6.84 11.95 -2.19
N ARG A 57 -8.04 12.28 -2.65
CA ARG A 57 -8.75 13.49 -2.23
C ARG A 57 -9.57 13.24 -0.97
N SER A 58 -10.34 12.15 -0.92
CA SER A 58 -11.16 11.83 0.26
C SER A 58 -10.38 11.08 1.35
N GLY A 59 -9.32 10.36 0.98
CA GLY A 59 -8.62 9.44 1.88
C GLY A 59 -9.42 8.18 2.19
N GLU A 60 -10.55 7.97 1.51
CA GLU A 60 -11.40 6.80 1.69
C GLU A 60 -10.86 5.61 0.89
N GLU A 61 -11.01 4.42 1.46
CA GLU A 61 -10.70 3.16 0.81
C GLU A 61 -11.67 2.96 -0.38
N VAL A 62 -11.12 2.75 -1.58
CA VAL A 62 -11.91 2.61 -2.81
C VAL A 62 -12.37 1.18 -3.06
N GLU A 63 -11.66 0.20 -2.48
CA GLU A 63 -11.96 -1.22 -2.55
C GLU A 63 -11.45 -1.93 -1.29
N PRO A 64 -12.07 -3.04 -0.85
CA PRO A 64 -11.58 -3.81 0.28
C PRO A 64 -10.11 -4.17 0.10
N HIS A 65 -9.33 -4.04 1.17
CA HIS A 65 -7.94 -4.48 1.20
C HIS A 65 -7.77 -5.91 0.67
N ARG A 66 -6.63 -6.14 0.03
CA ARG A 66 -6.27 -7.41 -0.60
C ARG A 66 -5.00 -7.96 0.02
N GLU A 67 -4.98 -9.27 0.22
CA GLU A 67 -3.76 -10.01 0.55
C GLU A 67 -3.03 -10.32 -0.75
N ILE A 68 -1.75 -9.94 -0.81
CA ILE A 68 -0.89 -10.16 -1.97
C ILE A 68 0.35 -10.91 -1.52
N ASN A 69 0.69 -11.98 -2.24
CA ASN A 69 1.78 -12.88 -1.86
C ASN A 69 3.19 -12.29 -2.04
N SER A 70 3.33 -11.24 -2.85
CA SER A 70 4.59 -10.51 -3.04
C SER A 70 4.30 -9.05 -3.37
N LEU A 71 4.84 -8.15 -2.56
CA LEU A 71 4.74 -6.72 -2.81
C LEU A 71 5.39 -6.32 -4.15
N GLY A 72 6.52 -6.95 -4.51
CA GLY A 72 7.24 -6.71 -5.74
C GLY A 72 6.38 -6.99 -6.96
N SER A 73 5.74 -8.16 -7.01
CA SER A 73 4.83 -8.54 -8.09
C SER A 73 3.63 -7.60 -8.20
N TYR A 74 3.06 -7.17 -7.07
CA TYR A 74 1.98 -6.17 -7.06
C TYR A 74 2.43 -4.86 -7.70
N LEU A 75 3.60 -4.35 -7.33
CA LEU A 75 4.13 -3.09 -7.86
C LEU A 75 4.43 -3.15 -9.36
N GLN A 76 4.79 -4.32 -9.89
CA GLN A 76 4.96 -4.53 -11.33
C GLN A 76 3.61 -4.45 -12.04
N SER A 77 2.56 -5.08 -11.50
CA SER A 77 1.20 -5.02 -12.09
C SER A 77 0.56 -3.63 -12.11
N LEU A 78 1.11 -2.66 -11.36
CA LEU A 78 0.67 -1.27 -11.37
C LEU A 78 1.37 -0.40 -12.43
N GLN A 79 2.44 -0.90 -13.05
CA GLN A 79 3.21 -0.19 -14.08
C GLN A 79 2.72 -0.52 -15.50
N GLU A 80 1.93 -1.58 -15.64
CA GLU A 80 1.23 -2.00 -16.85
C GLU A 80 -0.12 -1.27 -17.02
#